data_AF-A0A7X7XBD7-F1
#
_entry.id   AF-A0A7X7XBD7-F1
#
_cell.length_a   1.000
_cell.length_b   1.000
_cell.length_c   1.000
_cell.angle_alpha   90.00
_cell.angle_beta   90.00
_cell.angle_gamma   90.00
#
_symmetry.space_group_name_H-M   'P 1'
#
loop_
_entity.id
_entity.type
_entity.pdbx_description
1 polymer ?
#
loop_
_entity_poly.entity_id
_entity_poly.type
_entity_poly.pdbx_seq_one_letter_code
_entity_poly.pdbx_strand_id
1 'polypeptide(L)'
;MGDFTAYLNDLRYKKILGINPPVFDFAFFDFWAKPLGLLYILEYLRHRENSVDLIDCIYEGRDKPKTYGRYKTKRIEIEKPLPYKHIPRKFYHYGMTKEFFEEKLSKTKTPDIILITSGMTYWYLGVKWCIDIVKK
;
A
#
# COMPACT_ATOMS: atom_id res chain seq x y z
N MET A 1 -1.38 -22.12 6.73
CA MET A 1 -1.26 -20.66 6.97
C MET A 1 -1.04 -20.49 8.46
N GLY A 2 -0.15 -19.60 8.90
CA GLY A 2 -0.02 -19.30 10.33
C GLY A 2 -1.24 -18.50 10.78
N ASP A 3 -1.91 -18.95 11.84
CA ASP A 3 -2.98 -18.19 12.48
C ASP A 3 -2.34 -17.13 13.40
N PHE A 4 -2.53 -15.85 13.07
CA PHE A 4 -2.04 -14.71 13.84
C PHE A 4 -3.16 -13.99 14.60
N THR A 5 -4.38 -14.55 14.65
CA THR A 5 -5.52 -13.88 15.26
C THR A 5 -5.31 -13.62 16.76
N ALA A 6 -4.84 -14.61 17.52
CA ALA A 6 -4.54 -14.42 18.95
C ALA A 6 -3.48 -13.33 19.17
N TYR A 7 -2.39 -13.36 18.39
CA TYR A 7 -1.33 -12.36 18.45
C TYR A 7 -1.84 -10.94 18.18
N LEU A 8 -2.66 -10.75 17.15
CA LEU A 8 -3.24 -9.45 16.83
C LEU A 8 -4.28 -9.00 17.87
N ASN A 9 -4.99 -9.93 18.50
CA ASN A 9 -5.97 -9.62 19.54
C ASN A 9 -5.32 -9.11 20.84
N ASP A 10 -4.16 -9.64 21.19
CA ASP A 10 -3.43 -9.28 22.41
C ASP A 10 -2.52 -8.07 22.22
N LEU A 11 -2.42 -7.55 20.99
CA LEU A 11 -1.55 -6.44 20.67
C LEU A 11 -1.99 -5.15 21.37
N ARG A 12 -1.11 -4.59 22.22
CA ARG A 12 -1.32 -3.34 22.95
C ARG A 12 -0.04 -2.52 23.05
N TYR A 13 -0.19 -1.20 23.11
CA TYR A 13 0.92 -0.25 23.28
C TYR A 13 2.02 -0.37 22.22
N LYS A 14 1.67 -0.82 21.01
CA LYS A 14 2.57 -0.93 19.86
C LYS A 14 2.36 0.20 18.87
N LYS A 15 3.41 0.47 18.10
CA LYS A 15 3.39 1.33 16.91
C LYS A 15 3.18 0.45 15.69
N ILE A 16 2.08 0.66 15.00
CA ILE A 16 1.65 -0.15 13.87
C ILE A 16 1.62 0.74 12.64
N LEU A 17 2.32 0.33 11.60
CA LEU A 17 2.27 0.98 10.30
C LEU A 17 1.43 0.14 9.33
N GLY A 18 0.30 0.67 8.89
CA GLY A 18 -0.44 0.14 7.75
C GLY A 18 0.09 0.68 6.43
N ILE A 19 0.20 -0.18 5.41
CA ILE A 19 0.63 0.21 4.08
C ILE A 19 -0.36 -0.32 3.04
N ASN A 20 -0.93 0.60 2.25
CA ASN A 20 -1.59 0.28 0.98
C ASN A 20 -0.61 0.48 -0.17
N PRO A 21 -0.13 -0.60 -0.81
CA PRO A 21 0.92 -0.51 -1.80
C PRO A 21 0.54 0.29 -3.05
N PRO A 22 1.53 0.77 -3.82
CA PRO A 22 1.31 1.18 -5.20
C PRO A 22 0.85 0.00 -6.07
N VAL A 23 0.31 0.29 -7.25
CA VAL A 23 -0.15 -0.70 -8.21
C VAL A 23 0.80 -0.77 -9.40
N PHE A 24 1.27 -1.96 -9.73
CA PHE A 24 2.12 -2.23 -10.89
C PHE A 24 1.30 -3.01 -11.91
N ASP A 25 0.84 -2.34 -12.96
CA ASP A 25 -0.14 -2.91 -13.88
C ASP A 25 -0.14 -2.21 -15.26
N PHE A 26 -0.83 -2.80 -16.23
CA PHE A 26 -1.12 -2.19 -17.52
C PHE A 26 -2.13 -1.04 -17.39
N ALA A 27 -3.11 -1.18 -16.49
CA ALA A 27 -4.17 -0.20 -16.29
C ALA A 27 -4.63 -0.20 -14.84
N PHE A 28 -4.84 0.99 -14.30
CA PHE A 28 -5.44 1.19 -12.98
C PHE A 28 -6.35 2.41 -13.02
N PHE A 29 -7.49 2.30 -12.35
CA PHE A 29 -8.45 3.38 -12.18
C PHE A 29 -8.90 3.42 -10.72
N ASP A 30 -8.91 4.61 -10.14
CA ASP A 30 -9.46 4.83 -8.81
C ASP A 30 -10.99 4.79 -8.85
N PHE A 31 -11.56 3.61 -8.60
CA PHE A 31 -12.97 3.42 -8.30
C PHE A 31 -13.20 3.46 -6.79
N TRP A 32 -12.71 4.51 -6.12
CA TRP A 32 -12.66 4.60 -4.66
C TRP A 32 -11.85 3.44 -4.06
N ALA A 33 -10.68 3.19 -4.63
CA ALA A 33 -9.82 2.05 -4.32
C ALA A 33 -9.11 2.22 -2.95
N LYS A 34 -9.90 2.36 -1.88
CA LYS A 34 -9.44 2.47 -0.50
C LYS A 34 -9.19 1.08 0.08
N PRO A 35 -8.17 0.92 0.93
CA PRO A 35 -7.80 -0.37 1.50
C PRO A 35 -8.74 -0.75 2.67
N LEU A 36 -10.04 -0.90 2.41
CA LEU A 36 -11.07 -0.99 3.46
C LEU A 36 -10.79 -2.05 4.52
N GLY A 37 -10.38 -3.26 4.10
CA GLY A 37 -10.01 -4.33 5.03
C GLY A 37 -8.85 -3.94 5.95
N LEU A 38 -7.84 -3.24 5.43
CA LEU A 38 -6.74 -2.72 6.25
C LEU A 38 -7.23 -1.64 7.21
N LEU A 39 -8.09 -0.73 6.75
CA LEU A 39 -8.66 0.33 7.60
C LEU A 39 -9.41 -0.25 8.80
N TYR A 40 -10.23 -1.30 8.58
CA TYR A 40 -10.92 -1.98 9.68
C TYR A 40 -9.96 -2.63 10.68
N ILE A 41 -8.90 -3.28 10.19
CA ILE A 41 -7.89 -3.90 11.06
C ILE A 41 -7.14 -2.82 11.86
N LEU A 42 -6.74 -1.71 11.23
CA LEU A 42 -6.05 -0.62 11.91
C LEU A 42 -6.95 0.06 12.95
N GLU A 43 -8.22 0.28 12.66
CA GLU A 43 -9.17 0.83 13.63
C GLU A 43 -9.37 -0.11 14.83
N TYR A 44 -9.53 -1.41 14.55
CA TYR A 44 -9.63 -2.43 15.59
C TYR A 44 -8.41 -2.45 16.51
N LEU A 45 -7.20 -2.35 15.95
CA LEU A 45 -5.95 -2.30 16.71
C LEU A 45 -5.80 -0.98 17.47
N ARG A 46 -6.24 0.15 16.89
CA ARG A 46 -6.23 1.46 17.55
C ARG A 46 -7.03 1.47 18.85
N HIS A 47 -8.19 0.82 18.88
CA HIS A 47 -9.01 0.69 20.10
C HIS A 47 -8.36 -0.14 21.22
N ARG A 48 -7.18 -0.73 20.98
CA ARG A 48 -6.39 -1.47 21.97
C ARG A 48 -5.13 -0.74 22.42
N GLU A 49 -5.18 0.59 22.52
CA GLU A 49 -4.06 1.41 22.99
C GLU A 49 -2.82 1.33 22.08
N ASN A 50 -3.01 0.97 20.81
CA ASN A 50 -1.93 1.01 19.82
C ASN A 50 -1.92 2.36 19.09
N SER A 51 -0.71 2.83 18.76
CA SER A 51 -0.52 3.94 17.83
C SER A 51 -0.53 3.38 16.42
N VAL A 52 -1.41 3.90 15.56
CA VAL A 52 -1.55 3.45 14.17
C VAL A 52 -1.23 4.59 13.21
N ASP A 53 -0.31 4.31 12.27
CA ASP A 53 0.00 5.16 11.13
C ASP A 53 -0.42 4.45 9.83
N LEU A 54 -0.75 5.22 8.79
CA LEU A 54 -1.13 4.70 7.48
C LEU A 54 -0.35 5.41 6.37
N ILE A 55 0.31 4.63 5.52
CA ILE A 55 0.82 5.10 4.23
C ILE A 55 -0.04 4.49 3.13
N ASP A 56 -0.85 5.32 2.48
CA ASP A 56 -1.65 4.92 1.33
C ASP A 56 -1.01 5.43 0.03
N CYS A 57 -0.24 4.56 -0.63
CA CYS A 57 0.51 4.91 -1.83
C CYS A 57 -0.39 5.29 -3.02
N ILE A 58 -1.64 4.82 -3.06
CA ILE A 58 -2.60 5.19 -4.10
C ILE A 58 -3.19 6.56 -3.81
N TYR A 59 -3.62 6.79 -2.58
CA TYR A 59 -4.20 8.08 -2.20
C TYR A 59 -3.17 9.20 -2.26
N GLU A 60 -1.97 9.00 -1.74
CA GLU A 60 -0.89 9.99 -1.76
C GLU A 60 -0.31 10.19 -3.16
N GLY A 61 -0.41 9.17 -4.01
CA GLY A 61 -0.08 9.25 -5.44
C GLY A 61 -1.15 9.91 -6.31
N ARG A 62 -2.15 10.59 -5.73
CA ARG A 62 -3.18 11.31 -6.49
C ARG A 62 -2.58 12.50 -7.27
N ASP A 63 -3.10 12.72 -8.47
CA ASP A 63 -2.75 13.81 -9.37
C ASP A 63 -3.90 14.81 -9.48
N LYS A 64 -4.85 14.54 -10.37
CA LYS A 64 -5.96 15.44 -10.68
C LYS A 64 -7.28 14.92 -10.11
N PRO A 65 -8.11 15.78 -9.50
CA PRO A 65 -9.45 15.36 -9.08
C PRO A 65 -10.30 14.93 -10.29
N LYS A 66 -11.20 13.99 -10.04
CA LYS A 66 -12.24 13.50 -10.92
C LYS A 66 -13.60 13.73 -10.24
N THR A 67 -14.69 13.44 -10.95
CA THR A 67 -16.03 13.53 -10.38
C THR A 67 -16.25 12.52 -9.25
N TYR A 68 -17.15 12.87 -8.32
CA TYR A 68 -17.57 12.02 -7.20
C TYR A 68 -16.45 11.65 -6.22
N GLY A 69 -15.51 12.57 -5.96
CA GLY A 69 -14.44 12.38 -4.97
C GLY A 69 -13.31 11.42 -5.39
N ARG A 70 -13.27 11.04 -6.68
CA ARG A 70 -12.21 10.19 -7.25
C ARG A 70 -11.02 11.04 -7.67
N TYR A 71 -9.87 10.40 -7.88
CA TYR A 71 -8.69 11.07 -8.43
C TYR A 71 -8.07 10.26 -9.58
N LYS A 72 -7.40 10.96 -10.51
CA LYS A 72 -6.44 10.31 -11.39
C LYS A 72 -5.18 10.03 -10.58
N THR A 73 -4.68 8.80 -10.62
CA THR A 73 -3.42 8.44 -9.97
C THR A 73 -2.23 8.77 -10.89
N LYS A 74 -1.15 9.32 -10.31
CA LYS A 74 0.13 9.47 -10.99
C LYS A 74 0.62 8.12 -11.47
N ARG A 75 1.24 8.09 -12.64
CA ARG A 75 1.82 6.87 -13.19
C ARG A 75 3.13 7.12 -13.90
N ILE A 76 4.04 6.17 -13.78
CA ILE A 76 5.35 6.18 -14.45
C ILE A 76 5.46 4.89 -15.25
N GLU A 77 5.87 4.98 -16.51
CA GLU A 77 6.12 3.81 -17.34
C GLU A 77 7.35 3.07 -16.82
N ILE A 78 7.26 1.75 -16.68
CA ILE A 78 8.31 0.89 -16.16
C ILE A 78 8.48 -0.34 -17.07
N GLU A 79 9.61 -1.02 -16.93
CA GLU A 79 9.84 -2.27 -17.64
C GLU A 79 8.84 -3.35 -17.21
N LYS A 80 8.41 -4.14 -18.20
CA LYS A 80 7.53 -5.28 -17.96
C LYS A 80 8.29 -6.41 -17.26
N PRO A 81 7.72 -7.03 -16.23
CA PRO A 81 8.17 -8.33 -15.75
C PRO A 81 8.25 -9.35 -16.89
N LEU A 82 9.19 -10.29 -16.80
CA LEU A 82 9.39 -11.33 -17.82
C LEU A 82 8.09 -12.06 -18.22
N PRO A 83 7.20 -12.48 -17.29
CA PRO A 83 5.93 -13.12 -17.65
C PRO A 83 5.03 -12.25 -18.54
N TYR A 84 5.17 -10.93 -18.48
CA TYR A 84 4.33 -9.95 -19.14
C TYR A 84 4.96 -9.35 -20.41
N LYS A 85 6.20 -9.75 -20.76
CA LYS A 85 6.97 -9.16 -21.87
C LYS A 85 6.22 -9.20 -23.21
N HIS A 86 5.50 -10.29 -23.46
CA HIS A 86 4.75 -10.55 -24.69
C HIS A 86 3.47 -9.72 -24.86
N ILE A 87 2.98 -9.07 -23.80
CA ILE A 87 1.73 -8.31 -23.85
C ILE A 87 2.00 -6.96 -24.54
N PRO A 88 1.30 -6.59 -25.64
CA PRO A 88 1.59 -5.39 -26.44
C PRO A 88 1.05 -4.10 -25.80
N ARG A 89 1.13 -3.98 -24.47
CA ARG A 89 0.71 -2.81 -23.70
C ARG A 89 1.85 -2.34 -22.81
N LYS A 90 1.86 -1.03 -22.53
CA LYS A 90 2.78 -0.41 -21.58
C LYS A 90 2.43 -0.82 -20.15
N PHE A 91 3.45 -1.00 -19.33
CA PHE A 91 3.31 -1.37 -17.92
C PHE A 91 3.72 -0.19 -17.06
N TYR A 92 2.99 0.05 -15.98
CA TYR A 92 3.11 1.28 -15.23
C TYR A 92 3.18 1.00 -13.73
N HIS A 93 3.96 1.84 -13.05
CA HIS A 93 3.86 2.07 -11.62
C HIS A 93 2.81 3.16 -11.39
N TYR A 94 1.69 2.81 -10.78
CA TYR A 94 0.65 3.74 -10.31
C TYR A 94 0.81 4.03 -8.83
N GLY A 95 0.79 5.31 -8.46
CA GLY A 95 0.82 5.76 -7.08
C GLY A 95 2.09 6.53 -6.71
N MET A 96 2.40 6.49 -5.43
CA MET A 96 3.55 7.12 -4.79
C MET A 96 4.88 6.59 -5.35
N THR A 97 5.83 7.49 -5.66
CA THR A 97 7.17 7.09 -6.10
C THR A 97 8.02 6.58 -4.94
N LYS A 98 9.14 5.92 -5.25
CA LYS A 98 10.05 5.37 -4.25
C LYS A 98 10.60 6.44 -3.32
N GLU A 99 11.01 7.56 -3.89
CA GLU A 99 11.64 8.67 -3.18
C GLU A 99 10.68 9.25 -2.15
N PHE A 100 9.41 9.44 -2.53
CA PHE A 100 8.38 9.95 -1.63
C PHE A 100 7.97 8.92 -0.57
N PHE A 101 8.01 7.63 -0.90
CA PHE A 101 7.75 6.56 0.07
C PHE A 101 8.86 6.47 1.13
N GLU A 102 10.12 6.54 0.72
CA GLU A 102 11.27 6.60 1.64
C GLU A 102 11.22 7.86 2.52
N GLU A 103 10.83 9.01 1.96
CA GLU A 103 10.61 10.25 2.73
C GLU A 103 9.47 10.11 3.77
N LYS A 104 8.37 9.44 3.42
CA LYS A 104 7.26 9.18 4.35
C LYS A 104 7.67 8.22 5.45
N LEU A 105 8.42 7.17 5.11
CA LEU A 105 8.94 6.21 6.08
C LEU A 105 9.90 6.88 7.08
N SER A 106 10.79 7.78 6.63
CA SER A 106 11.72 8.47 7.53
C SER A 106 11.04 9.41 8.53
N LYS A 107 9.84 9.90 8.21
CA LYS A 107 9.00 10.72 9.10
C LYS A 107 8.10 9.90 10.00
N THR A 108 7.94 8.61 9.72
CA THR A 108 7.12 7.70 10.52
C THR A 108 7.95 7.23 11.72
N LYS A 109 7.34 7.12 12.90
CA LYS A 109 8.03 6.53 14.06
C LYS A 109 8.37 5.07 13.72
N THR A 110 9.54 4.58 14.14
CA THR A 110 9.92 3.18 13.92
C THR A 110 8.79 2.24 14.40
N PRO A 111 8.16 1.49 13.48
CA PRO A 111 7.03 0.65 13.82
C PRO A 111 7.49 -0.66 14.46
N ASP A 112 6.71 -1.18 15.41
CA ASP A 112 6.87 -2.53 15.94
C ASP A 112 6.33 -3.57 14.95
N ILE A 113 5.28 -3.19 14.20
CA ILE A 113 4.58 -4.05 13.24
C ILE A 113 4.25 -3.26 11.98
N ILE A 114 4.45 -3.89 10.82
CA ILE A 114 4.02 -3.37 9.53
C ILE A 114 2.96 -4.31 8.94
N LEU A 115 1.78 -3.76 8.64
CA LEU A 115 0.69 -4.46 7.97
C LEU A 115 0.57 -3.98 6.53
N ILE A 116 0.86 -4.85 5.57
CA ILE A 116 0.79 -4.53 4.14
C ILE A 116 -0.41 -5.26 3.54
N THR A 117 -1.32 -4.51 2.92
CA THR A 117 -2.49 -5.09 2.24
C THR A 117 -2.21 -5.40 0.77
N SER A 118 -3.11 -6.14 0.13
CA SER A 118 -3.14 -6.32 -1.31
C SER A 118 -4.59 -6.31 -1.80
N GLY A 119 -4.93 -5.42 -2.72
CA GLY A 119 -6.28 -5.33 -3.26
C GLY A 119 -6.64 -6.50 -4.17
N MET A 120 -5.69 -6.95 -5.00
CA MET A 120 -5.83 -8.10 -5.89
C MET A 120 -4.53 -8.89 -5.92
N THR A 121 -4.62 -10.21 -5.98
CA THR A 121 -3.45 -11.12 -5.88
C THR A 121 -2.37 -10.83 -6.91
N TYR A 122 -2.76 -10.43 -8.12
CA TYR A 122 -1.82 -10.11 -9.20
C TYR A 122 -1.11 -8.75 -9.04
N TRP A 123 -1.53 -7.92 -8.08
CA TRP A 123 -0.82 -6.70 -7.68
C TRP A 123 0.32 -6.96 -6.68
N TYR A 124 0.71 -8.23 -6.49
CA TYR A 124 1.80 -8.62 -5.59
C TYR A 124 3.13 -7.88 -5.82
N LEU A 125 3.38 -7.37 -7.03
CA LEU A 125 4.57 -6.57 -7.33
C LEU A 125 4.65 -5.30 -6.48
N GLY A 126 3.52 -4.64 -6.23
CA GLY A 126 3.46 -3.49 -5.32
C GLY A 126 3.75 -3.88 -3.87
N VAL A 127 3.20 -5.02 -3.43
CA VAL A 127 3.47 -5.57 -2.09
C VAL A 127 4.96 -5.88 -1.92
N LYS A 128 5.54 -6.60 -2.89
CA LYS A 128 6.97 -6.92 -2.92
C LYS A 128 7.82 -5.66 -2.88
N TRP A 129 7.47 -4.66 -3.70
CA TRP A 129 8.15 -3.37 -3.74
C TRP A 129 8.16 -2.68 -2.37
N CYS A 130 7.05 -2.69 -1.64
CA CYS A 130 7.02 -2.16 -0.27
C CYS A 130 7.94 -2.96 0.66
N ILE A 131 7.85 -4.31 0.64
CA ILE A 131 8.67 -5.20 1.48
C ILE A 131 10.17 -4.96 1.25
N ASP A 132 10.60 -4.85 -0.01
CA ASP A 132 12.00 -4.65 -0.39
C ASP A 132 12.55 -3.29 0.10
N ILE A 133 11.68 -2.30 0.35
CA ILE A 133 12.08 -0.99 0.88
C ILE A 133 12.04 -0.99 2.41
N VAL A 134 10.98 -1.50 3.05
CA VAL A 134 10.83 -1.44 4.51
C VAL A 134 11.75 -2.41 5.27
N LYS A 135 12.33 -3.39 4.58
CA LYS A 135 13.32 -4.32 5.17
C LYS A 135 14.75 -3.78 5.18
N LYS A 136 15.01 -2.65 4.53
CA LYS A 136 16.31 -1.99 4.56
C LYS A 136 16.51 -1.25 5.88
#